data_AF-A0A9F7R5V5-F1
#
_entry.id   AF-A0A9F7R5V5-F1
#
_cell.length_a   1.000
_cell.length_b   1.000
_cell.length_c   1.000
_cell.angle_alpha   90.00
_cell.angle_beta   90.00
_cell.angle_gamma   90.00
#
_symmetry.space_group_name_H-M   'P 1'
#
loop_
_entity.id
_entity.type
_entity.pdbx_description
1 polymer ?
#
loop_
_entity_poly.entity_id
_entity_poly.type
_entity_poly.pdbx_seq_one_letter_code
_entity_poly.pdbx_strand_id
1 'polypeptide(L)'
;MGRLTFENKHRLLRVNESDCFIYTCGGTLKGKNGTIESPGYPHGYPNGANCTWVIVAEERNRIHIVFQSFAVEEEYDFLSLYDGHPHPANFRTRLTGFQVPAPVTSTGSVFSLRLTSDFAVSAHGFKIYYEELQSSSCGNPGVPAKGILNGTRFNVGDRIQYRCVPGYTLDGHAQLTCVTSTSNVAAWDFPVPICRAEDTCGGTFRSSSGVISSSDFKNDYKNSGECTWTIVADPGDTISLVFTDFQMDNKFDYLEVEGSEPPSIW
;
A
#
# COMPACT_ATOMS: atom_id res chain seq x y z
N MET A 1 -34.86 11.93 -67.51
CA MET A 1 -33.73 11.02 -67.77
C MET A 1 -32.50 11.64 -67.12
N GLY A 2 -32.20 11.24 -65.89
CA GLY A 2 -31.08 11.78 -65.11
C GLY A 2 -30.22 10.63 -64.61
N ARG A 3 -28.99 10.57 -65.13
CA ARG A 3 -28.02 9.48 -64.99
C ARG A 3 -27.36 9.57 -63.60
N LEU A 4 -27.54 8.56 -62.75
CA LEU A 4 -26.76 8.39 -61.52
C LEU A 4 -25.37 7.86 -61.89
N THR A 5 -24.34 8.70 -61.74
CA THR A 5 -22.94 8.28 -61.76
C THR A 5 -22.46 8.07 -60.33
N PHE A 6 -22.10 6.84 -59.99
CA PHE A 6 -21.42 6.50 -58.74
C PHE A 6 -19.95 6.87 -58.87
N GLU A 7 -19.53 7.99 -58.27
CA GLU A 7 -18.11 8.22 -57.98
C GLU A 7 -17.76 7.55 -56.65
N ASN A 8 -17.00 6.47 -56.74
CA ASN A 8 -16.42 5.77 -55.61
C ASN A 8 -15.26 6.60 -55.05
N LYS A 9 -15.56 7.68 -54.32
CA LYS A 9 -14.56 8.35 -53.49
C LYS A 9 -14.44 7.57 -52.19
N HIS A 10 -13.42 6.71 -52.14
CA HIS A 10 -12.77 6.33 -50.89
C HIS A 10 -12.36 7.63 -50.17
N ARG A 11 -13.27 8.17 -49.36
CA ARG A 11 -12.91 9.12 -48.33
C ARG A 11 -12.06 8.30 -47.38
N LEU A 12 -10.73 8.44 -47.48
CA LEU A 12 -9.84 8.08 -46.40
C LEU A 12 -10.38 8.81 -45.16
N LEU A 13 -11.11 8.08 -44.32
CA LEU A 13 -11.19 8.41 -42.92
C LEU A 13 -9.75 8.28 -42.44
N ARG A 14 -9.04 9.41 -42.37
CA ARG A 14 -7.88 9.49 -41.50
C ARG A 14 -8.43 9.27 -40.10
N VAL A 15 -8.32 8.04 -39.60
CA VAL A 15 -8.34 7.80 -38.17
C VAL A 15 -7.07 8.49 -37.68
N ASN A 16 -7.22 9.64 -37.05
CA ASN A 16 -6.13 10.25 -36.31
C ASN A 16 -5.89 9.33 -35.13
N GLU A 17 -4.77 8.63 -35.12
CA GLU A 17 -4.40 7.63 -34.11
C GLU A 17 -3.91 8.29 -32.80
N SER A 18 -4.45 9.45 -32.41
CA SER A 18 -4.03 10.17 -31.20
C SER A 18 -4.96 11.34 -30.88
N ASP A 19 -6.09 11.03 -30.27
CA ASP A 19 -6.66 11.90 -29.22
C ASP A 19 -7.11 10.96 -28.09
N CYS A 20 -6.14 10.38 -27.39
CA CYS A 20 -6.37 9.93 -26.03
C CYS A 20 -6.67 11.20 -25.22
N PHE A 21 -7.95 11.42 -24.88
CA PHE A 21 -8.34 12.58 -24.09
C PHE A 21 -7.75 12.46 -22.68
N ILE A 22 -6.65 13.16 -22.43
CA ILE A 22 -6.05 13.23 -21.10
C ILE A 22 -6.94 14.11 -20.22
N TYR A 23 -7.57 13.53 -19.21
CA TYR A 23 -8.33 14.25 -18.21
C TYR A 23 -7.38 14.76 -17.11
N THR A 24 -7.05 16.06 -17.13
CA THR A 24 -6.17 16.65 -16.12
C THR A 24 -6.97 17.28 -14.98
N CYS A 25 -6.53 17.05 -13.74
CA CYS A 25 -7.17 17.64 -12.57
C CYS A 25 -6.24 17.74 -11.36
N GLY A 26 -6.77 18.19 -10.23
CA GLY A 26 -6.05 18.32 -8.97
C GLY A 26 -5.72 19.79 -8.65
N GLY A 27 -4.55 20.04 -8.10
CA GLY A 27 -4.10 21.36 -7.67
C GLY A 27 -3.38 21.38 -6.34
N THR A 28 -3.04 22.58 -5.87
CA THR A 28 -2.35 22.77 -4.60
C THR A 28 -3.35 23.00 -3.47
N LEU A 29 -3.23 22.19 -2.42
CA LEU A 29 -4.08 22.23 -1.24
C LEU A 29 -3.28 22.82 -0.08
N LYS A 30 -3.85 23.83 0.58
CA LYS A 30 -3.28 24.49 1.75
C LYS A 30 -4.32 24.49 2.86
N GLY A 31 -3.89 24.24 4.09
CA GLY A 31 -4.76 24.26 5.27
C GLY A 31 -4.51 23.07 6.19
N LYS A 32 -4.97 23.22 7.43
CA LYS A 32 -4.72 22.26 8.52
C LYS A 32 -5.30 20.87 8.29
N ASN A 33 -6.32 20.75 7.45
CA ASN A 33 -6.88 19.49 7.01
C ASN A 33 -7.69 19.68 5.72
N GLY A 34 -8.13 18.57 5.14
CA GLY A 34 -9.01 18.58 3.99
C GLY A 34 -9.35 17.18 3.49
N THR A 35 -10.15 17.13 2.43
CA THR A 35 -10.56 15.88 1.79
C THR A 35 -10.25 15.94 0.30
N ILE A 36 -9.73 14.84 -0.23
CA ILE A 36 -9.42 14.64 -1.64
C ILE A 36 -10.24 13.47 -2.13
N GLU A 37 -11.00 13.70 -3.19
CA GLU A 37 -11.77 12.68 -3.88
C GLU A 37 -11.26 12.58 -5.31
N SER A 38 -11.18 11.36 -5.83
CA SER A 38 -10.97 11.17 -7.26
C SER A 38 -12.14 11.79 -8.05
N PRO A 39 -11.92 12.33 -9.27
CA PRO A 39 -13.01 12.87 -10.08
C PRO A 39 -14.13 11.84 -10.24
N GLY A 40 -15.38 12.25 -10.18
CA GLY A 40 -16.52 11.35 -10.34
C GLY A 40 -16.80 10.39 -9.18
N TYR A 41 -16.00 10.41 -8.09
CA TYR A 41 -16.29 9.63 -6.89
C TYR A 41 -17.72 9.89 -6.36
N PRO A 42 -18.49 8.85 -5.94
CA PRO A 42 -18.13 7.43 -5.89
C PRO A 42 -18.48 6.64 -7.17
N HIS A 43 -18.85 7.32 -8.25
CA HIS A 43 -19.35 6.70 -9.49
C HIS A 43 -18.24 6.26 -10.46
N GLY A 44 -16.99 6.59 -10.14
CA GLY A 44 -15.80 6.17 -10.88
C GLY A 44 -15.06 7.33 -11.53
N TYR A 45 -13.74 7.18 -11.65
CA TYR A 45 -12.87 8.19 -12.25
C TYR A 45 -12.83 8.08 -13.78
N PRO A 46 -12.58 9.18 -14.50
CA PRO A 46 -12.53 9.15 -15.95
C PRO A 46 -11.29 8.41 -16.45
N ASN A 47 -11.41 7.73 -17.60
CA ASN A 47 -10.27 7.20 -18.33
C ASN A 47 -9.36 8.36 -18.81
N GLY A 48 -8.08 8.07 -18.98
CA GLY A 48 -7.04 9.05 -19.32
C GLY A 48 -6.77 10.05 -18.19
N ALA A 49 -7.17 9.75 -16.95
CA ALA A 49 -6.95 10.64 -15.81
C ALA A 49 -5.44 10.86 -15.59
N ASN A 50 -5.07 12.12 -15.41
CA ASN A 50 -3.76 12.53 -14.95
C ASN A 50 -3.94 13.68 -13.96
N CYS A 51 -4.28 13.30 -12.73
CA CYS A 51 -4.65 14.22 -11.68
C CYS A 51 -3.58 14.29 -10.63
N THR A 52 -3.08 15.49 -10.32
CA THR A 52 -2.01 15.69 -9.33
C THR A 52 -2.46 16.66 -8.25
N TRP A 53 -2.46 16.20 -7.01
CA TRP A 53 -2.70 17.03 -5.82
C TRP A 53 -1.39 17.23 -5.07
N VAL A 54 -1.08 18.47 -4.71
CA VAL A 54 0.09 18.84 -3.91
C VAL A 54 -0.40 19.45 -2.61
N ILE A 55 -0.21 18.74 -1.50
CA ILE A 55 -0.60 19.19 -0.17
C ILE A 55 0.61 19.92 0.44
N VAL A 56 0.39 21.14 0.93
CA VAL A 56 1.42 21.97 1.54
C VAL A 56 0.97 22.37 2.94
N ALA A 57 1.70 21.87 3.93
CA ALA A 57 1.55 22.19 5.34
C ALA A 57 2.41 23.39 5.76
N GLU A 58 2.16 23.93 6.96
CA GLU A 58 3.08 24.86 7.61
C GLU A 58 4.48 24.27 7.77
N GLU A 59 5.50 25.14 7.80
CA GLU A 59 6.89 24.70 7.97
C GLU A 59 7.05 23.88 9.25
N ARG A 60 7.80 22.77 9.14
CA ARG A 60 8.06 21.78 10.21
C ARG A 60 6.86 20.91 10.60
N ASN A 61 5.65 21.19 10.13
CA ASN A 61 4.55 20.25 10.23
C ASN A 61 4.69 19.20 9.12
N ARG A 62 4.25 17.98 9.44
CA ARG A 62 4.12 16.88 8.49
C ARG A 62 2.66 16.79 8.04
N ILE A 63 2.39 15.92 7.09
CA ILE A 63 1.06 15.67 6.52
C ILE A 63 0.73 14.22 6.82
N HIS A 64 -0.38 14.01 7.51
CA HIS A 64 -0.93 12.69 7.79
C HIS A 64 -2.11 12.41 6.85
N ILE A 65 -2.04 11.32 6.11
CA ILE A 65 -2.97 10.90 5.07
C ILE A 65 -3.72 9.68 5.56
N VAL A 66 -5.05 9.72 5.52
CA VAL A 66 -5.94 8.62 5.90
C VAL A 66 -6.86 8.29 4.72
N PHE A 67 -6.80 7.05 4.24
CA PHE A 67 -7.70 6.55 3.21
C PHE A 67 -9.04 6.16 3.84
N GLN A 68 -10.13 6.79 3.38
CA GLN A 68 -11.49 6.46 3.81
C GLN A 68 -12.15 5.42 2.88
N SER A 69 -11.79 5.47 1.60
CA SER A 69 -12.27 4.57 0.54
C SER A 69 -11.20 4.47 -0.53
N PHE A 70 -11.04 3.29 -1.12
CA PHE A 70 -10.06 3.06 -2.17
C PHE A 70 -10.53 1.95 -3.13
N ALA A 71 -10.62 2.28 -4.41
CA ALA A 71 -10.91 1.36 -5.50
C ALA A 71 -10.29 1.93 -6.77
N VAL A 72 -9.14 1.40 -7.16
CA VAL A 72 -8.41 1.78 -8.38
C VAL A 72 -8.15 0.49 -9.16
N GLU A 73 -8.27 0.52 -10.48
CA GLU A 73 -8.11 -0.68 -11.31
C GLU A 73 -6.71 -1.30 -11.21
N GLU A 74 -6.67 -2.60 -10.91
CA GLU A 74 -5.43 -3.37 -10.76
C GLU A 74 -4.65 -3.43 -12.08
N GLU A 75 -3.33 -3.41 -11.97
CA GLU A 75 -2.37 -3.53 -13.08
C GLU A 75 -2.33 -2.38 -14.12
N TYR A 76 -3.40 -1.60 -14.27
CA TYR A 76 -3.50 -0.56 -15.30
C TYR A 76 -3.52 0.86 -14.73
N ASP A 77 -4.24 1.06 -13.63
CA ASP A 77 -4.44 2.37 -13.01
C ASP A 77 -3.76 2.48 -11.66
N PHE A 78 -3.35 3.70 -11.32
CA PHE A 78 -2.46 3.90 -10.20
C PHE A 78 -2.70 5.21 -9.46
N LEU A 79 -2.76 5.13 -8.14
CA LEU A 79 -2.52 6.27 -7.26
C LEU A 79 -1.07 6.24 -6.79
N SER A 80 -0.25 7.15 -7.30
CA SER A 80 1.15 7.32 -6.92
C SER A 80 1.29 8.33 -5.77
N LEU A 81 2.08 7.98 -4.76
CA LEU A 81 2.35 8.78 -3.57
C LEU A 81 3.78 9.32 -3.65
N TYR A 82 3.97 10.60 -3.33
CA TYR A 82 5.27 11.26 -3.30
C TYR A 82 5.48 11.96 -1.97
N ASP A 83 6.60 11.68 -1.31
CA ASP A 83 7.00 12.33 -0.06
C ASP A 83 7.71 13.67 -0.35
N GLY A 84 6.95 14.60 -0.90
CA GLY A 84 7.43 15.88 -1.41
C GLY A 84 6.64 16.31 -2.64
N HIS A 85 7.24 17.19 -3.45
CA HIS A 85 6.71 17.57 -4.76
C HIS A 85 6.69 16.35 -5.71
N PRO A 86 5.81 16.31 -6.74
CA PRO A 86 5.62 15.15 -7.62
C PRO A 86 6.79 14.97 -8.59
N HIS A 87 7.90 14.48 -8.05
CA HIS A 87 9.18 14.28 -8.73
C HIS A 87 9.66 12.84 -8.47
N PRO A 88 10.33 12.17 -9.43
CA PRO A 88 10.81 10.80 -9.25
C PRO A 88 11.65 10.58 -7.98
N ALA A 89 12.49 11.54 -7.62
CA ALA A 89 13.30 11.49 -6.39
C ALA A 89 12.48 11.45 -5.08
N ASN A 90 11.23 11.90 -5.11
CA ASN A 90 10.32 11.89 -3.96
C ASN A 90 9.30 10.73 -4.05
N PHE A 91 9.39 9.85 -5.06
CA PHE A 91 8.44 8.75 -5.22
C PHE A 91 8.50 7.81 -4.01
N ARG A 92 7.34 7.52 -3.44
CA ARG A 92 7.21 6.66 -2.26
C ARG A 92 6.65 5.30 -2.62
N THR A 93 5.46 5.27 -3.22
CA THR A 93 4.80 4.01 -3.58
C THR A 93 3.69 4.25 -4.60
N ARG A 94 3.16 3.17 -5.14
CA ARG A 94 2.05 3.13 -6.08
C ARG A 94 0.99 2.18 -5.55
N LEU A 95 -0.26 2.64 -5.51
CA LEU A 95 -1.38 1.92 -4.95
C LEU A 95 -2.39 1.60 -6.06
N THR A 96 -2.95 0.39 -6.00
CA THR A 96 -4.03 -0.08 -6.87
C THR A 96 -4.85 -1.16 -6.15
N GLY A 97 -5.97 -1.58 -6.72
CA GLY A 97 -6.91 -2.54 -6.16
C GLY A 97 -7.99 -1.92 -5.27
N PHE A 98 -8.62 -2.78 -4.48
CA PHE A 98 -9.83 -2.46 -3.70
C PHE A 98 -9.58 -2.45 -2.19
N GLN A 99 -8.37 -2.81 -1.76
CA GLN A 99 -8.02 -2.80 -0.34
C GLN A 99 -7.70 -1.38 0.10
N VAL A 100 -8.39 -0.90 1.14
CA VAL A 100 -8.11 0.41 1.75
C VAL A 100 -6.68 0.40 2.32
N PRO A 101 -5.79 1.29 1.86
CA PRO A 101 -4.41 1.36 2.32
C PRO A 101 -4.30 1.86 3.77
N ALA A 102 -3.19 1.51 4.42
CA ALA A 102 -2.85 2.05 5.73
C ALA A 102 -2.60 3.57 5.67
N PRO A 103 -2.83 4.32 6.77
CA PRO A 103 -2.47 5.72 6.84
C PRO A 103 -0.99 5.97 6.59
N VAL A 104 -0.68 7.13 6.00
CA VAL A 104 0.67 7.50 5.58
C VAL A 104 1.02 8.86 6.15
N THR A 105 2.18 8.97 6.77
CA THR A 105 2.72 10.26 7.25
C THR A 105 3.91 10.67 6.40
N SER A 106 3.92 11.92 5.92
CA SER A 106 5.05 12.50 5.20
C SER A 106 6.27 12.69 6.09
N THR A 107 7.46 12.84 5.51
CA THR A 107 8.67 13.24 6.25
C THR A 107 8.81 14.76 6.36
N GLY A 108 8.30 15.50 5.37
CA GLY A 108 8.34 16.96 5.32
C GLY A 108 6.96 17.62 5.24
N SER A 109 6.94 18.93 4.95
CA SER A 109 5.72 19.74 4.87
C SER A 109 5.03 19.70 3.50
N VAL A 110 5.51 18.88 2.56
CA VAL A 110 4.90 18.71 1.24
C VAL A 110 4.69 17.22 0.98
N PHE A 111 3.50 16.87 0.50
CA PHE A 111 3.16 15.51 0.08
C PHE A 111 2.28 15.57 -1.16
N SER A 112 2.55 14.73 -2.15
CA SER A 112 1.80 14.75 -3.41
C SER A 112 1.17 13.41 -3.74
N LEU A 113 0.01 13.47 -4.37
CA LEU A 113 -0.76 12.33 -4.85
C LEU A 113 -0.96 12.49 -6.34
N ARG A 114 -0.76 11.44 -7.13
CA ARG A 114 -1.03 11.45 -8.57
C ARG A 114 -1.85 10.24 -8.98
N LEU A 115 -3.09 10.47 -9.40
CA LEU A 115 -3.90 9.47 -10.08
C LEU A 115 -3.53 9.46 -11.57
N THR A 116 -3.20 8.28 -12.08
CA THR A 116 -3.00 8.05 -13.51
C THR A 116 -3.85 6.87 -13.93
N SER A 117 -4.66 7.04 -14.97
CA SER A 117 -5.44 5.95 -15.55
C SER A 117 -5.18 5.77 -17.04
N ASP A 118 -5.43 4.56 -17.54
CA ASP A 118 -5.33 4.24 -18.96
C ASP A 118 -6.59 4.66 -19.74
N PHE A 119 -6.80 4.14 -20.96
CA PHE A 119 -7.92 4.56 -21.81
C PHE A 119 -9.25 3.84 -21.55
N ALA A 120 -9.30 2.81 -20.70
CA ALA A 120 -10.48 1.97 -20.55
C ALA A 120 -10.59 1.37 -19.15
N VAL A 121 -11.83 1.16 -18.70
CA VAL A 121 -12.14 0.61 -17.36
C VAL A 121 -11.71 1.58 -16.26
N SER A 122 -12.55 1.63 -15.22
CA SER A 122 -12.34 2.52 -14.08
C SER A 122 -13.07 1.93 -12.88
N ALA A 123 -12.45 1.97 -11.72
CA ALA A 123 -13.11 1.62 -10.46
C ALA A 123 -13.77 2.85 -9.81
N HIS A 124 -14.44 2.67 -8.67
CA HIS A 124 -15.17 3.74 -7.96
C HIS A 124 -14.29 4.91 -7.49
N GLY A 125 -12.96 4.74 -7.48
CA GLY A 125 -12.00 5.74 -7.09
C GLY A 125 -11.74 5.76 -5.59
N PHE A 126 -11.29 6.89 -5.08
CA PHE A 126 -10.85 7.02 -3.69
C PHE A 126 -11.37 8.28 -3.02
N LYS A 127 -11.43 8.20 -1.69
CA LYS A 127 -11.67 9.32 -0.79
C LYS A 127 -10.61 9.30 0.30
N ILE A 128 -9.88 10.41 0.42
CA ILE A 128 -8.75 10.58 1.31
C ILE A 128 -9.01 11.78 2.20
N TYR A 129 -8.78 11.64 3.49
CA TYR A 129 -8.70 12.76 4.42
C TYR A 129 -7.22 13.02 4.75
N TYR A 130 -6.82 14.28 4.77
CA TYR A 130 -5.48 14.67 5.22
C TYR A 130 -5.57 15.68 6.37
N GLU A 131 -4.55 15.68 7.21
CA GLU A 131 -4.37 16.67 8.27
C GLU A 131 -2.90 17.01 8.48
N GLU A 132 -2.66 18.23 8.97
CA GLU A 132 -1.35 18.65 9.43
C GLU A 132 -1.02 17.98 10.76
N LEU A 133 0.18 17.41 10.80
CA LEU A 133 0.70 16.68 11.93
C LEU A 133 1.87 17.44 12.55
N GLN A 134 1.66 17.92 13.77
CA GLN A 134 2.71 18.59 14.54
C GLN A 134 3.83 17.61 14.93
N SER A 135 5.02 18.15 15.24
CA SER A 135 6.19 17.34 15.63
C SER A 135 5.98 16.51 16.89
N SER A 136 5.01 16.84 17.73
CA SER A 136 4.65 16.12 18.96
C SER A 136 3.64 14.98 18.76
N SER A 137 3.16 14.76 17.54
CA SER A 137 2.16 13.73 17.23
C SER A 137 2.69 12.72 16.23
N CYS A 138 2.45 11.43 16.51
CA CYS A 138 2.81 10.32 15.63
C CYS A 138 1.79 10.10 14.50
N GLY A 139 0.60 10.69 14.63
CA GLY A 139 -0.53 10.44 13.73
C GLY A 139 -1.21 9.11 14.03
N ASN A 140 -2.44 8.94 13.57
CA ASN A 140 -3.17 7.69 13.75
C ASN A 140 -2.53 6.60 12.86
N PRO A 141 -1.92 5.55 13.43
CA PRO A 141 -1.25 4.53 12.64
C PRO A 141 -2.22 3.67 11.81
N GLY A 142 -3.53 3.77 12.05
CA GLY A 142 -4.56 3.00 11.37
C GLY A 142 -4.86 1.67 12.06
N VAL A 143 -5.77 0.90 11.47
CA VAL A 143 -6.14 -0.42 11.97
C VAL A 143 -5.85 -1.43 10.86
N PRO A 144 -5.02 -2.46 11.11
CA PRO A 144 -4.76 -3.48 10.12
C PRO A 144 -6.04 -4.27 9.82
N ALA A 145 -6.11 -4.91 8.66
CA ALA A 145 -7.24 -5.77 8.32
C ALA A 145 -7.44 -6.83 9.41
N LYS A 146 -8.69 -7.02 9.85
CA LYS A 146 -9.06 -7.94 10.95
C LYS A 146 -8.44 -7.58 12.32
N GLY A 147 -7.83 -6.42 12.45
CA GLY A 147 -7.33 -5.86 13.70
C GLY A 147 -8.36 -5.01 14.43
N ILE A 148 -8.08 -4.77 15.71
CA ILE A 148 -8.79 -3.88 16.61
C ILE A 148 -7.73 -3.04 17.32
N LEU A 149 -7.89 -1.72 17.27
CA LEU A 149 -7.03 -0.75 17.94
C LEU A 149 -7.72 -0.22 19.21
N ASN A 150 -7.01 -0.30 20.34
CA ASN A 150 -7.40 0.31 21.61
C ASN A 150 -6.48 1.52 21.89
N GLY A 151 -7.05 2.72 21.82
CA GLY A 151 -6.37 3.98 22.08
C GLY A 151 -6.89 5.09 21.17
N THR A 152 -6.95 6.32 21.68
CA THR A 152 -7.52 7.48 20.95
C THR A 152 -6.60 8.69 20.91
N ARG A 153 -5.43 8.61 21.56
CA ARG A 153 -4.44 9.68 21.59
C ARG A 153 -3.14 9.19 20.99
N PHE A 154 -2.47 10.06 20.25
CA PHE A 154 -1.33 9.73 19.40
C PHE A 154 -0.16 10.70 19.58
N ASN A 155 -0.09 11.37 20.74
CA ASN A 155 1.00 12.31 21.05
C ASN A 155 2.16 11.59 21.72
N VAL A 156 3.34 12.21 21.73
CA VAL A 156 4.53 11.68 22.41
C VAL A 156 4.19 11.24 23.84
N GLY A 157 4.55 10.01 24.18
CA GLY A 157 4.27 9.37 25.47
C GLY A 157 2.98 8.55 25.51
N ASP A 158 2.04 8.74 24.58
CA ASP A 158 0.85 7.91 24.50
C ASP A 158 1.20 6.48 24.03
N ARG A 159 0.39 5.52 24.50
CA ARG A 159 0.50 4.10 24.16
C ARG A 159 -0.82 3.61 23.60
N ILE A 160 -0.74 2.80 22.56
CA ILE A 160 -1.89 2.15 21.93
C ILE A 160 -1.67 0.64 21.89
N GLN A 161 -2.77 -0.12 21.87
CA GLN A 161 -2.72 -1.57 21.89
C GLN A 161 -3.54 -2.18 20.75
N TYR A 162 -2.98 -3.16 20.06
CA TYR A 162 -3.64 -3.96 19.04
C TYR A 162 -4.03 -5.33 19.55
N ARG A 163 -5.13 -5.84 18.99
CA ARG A 163 -5.56 -7.23 19.06
C ARG A 163 -6.24 -7.61 17.75
N CYS A 164 -6.41 -8.90 17.51
CA CYS A 164 -7.15 -9.40 16.36
C CYS A 164 -8.57 -9.82 16.74
N VAL A 165 -9.47 -9.86 15.75
CA VAL A 165 -10.77 -10.53 15.90
C VAL A 165 -10.57 -12.05 16.10
N PRO A 166 -11.54 -12.79 16.67
CA PRO A 166 -11.42 -14.24 16.85
C PRO A 166 -11.09 -14.99 15.54
N GLY A 167 -10.23 -16.01 15.63
CA GLY A 167 -9.72 -16.78 14.47
C GLY A 167 -8.50 -16.17 13.78
N TYR A 168 -7.97 -15.08 14.34
CA TYR A 168 -6.76 -14.42 13.86
C TYR A 168 -5.77 -14.21 15.02
N THR A 169 -4.49 -14.39 14.71
CA THR A 169 -3.38 -14.17 15.63
C THR A 169 -2.60 -12.92 15.23
N LEU A 170 -2.09 -12.21 16.24
CA LEU A 170 -1.35 -10.97 16.03
C LEU A 170 0.12 -11.28 15.73
N ASP A 171 0.60 -10.85 14.58
CA ASP A 171 2.00 -10.90 14.16
C ASP A 171 2.62 -9.50 14.31
N GLY A 172 3.51 -9.35 15.30
CA GLY A 172 4.19 -8.09 15.62
C GLY A 172 3.93 -7.59 17.04
N HIS A 173 4.22 -6.30 17.28
CA HIS A 173 4.09 -5.70 18.61
C HIS A 173 2.63 -5.37 18.93
N ALA A 174 2.11 -5.97 20.01
CA ALA A 174 0.75 -5.69 20.48
C ALA A 174 0.59 -4.29 21.06
N GLN A 175 1.66 -3.61 21.46
CA GLN A 175 1.60 -2.27 22.02
C GLN A 175 2.63 -1.37 21.35
N LEU A 176 2.19 -0.22 20.87
CA LEU A 176 3.04 0.82 20.28
C LEU A 176 3.06 2.03 21.21
N THR A 177 4.22 2.69 21.29
CA THR A 177 4.43 3.94 22.04
C THR A 177 4.81 5.04 21.07
N CYS A 178 4.18 6.20 21.18
CA CYS A 178 4.60 7.36 20.41
C CYS A 178 5.85 7.96 21.08
N VAL A 179 6.99 7.92 20.38
CA VAL A 179 8.29 8.35 20.90
C VAL A 179 8.85 9.50 20.06
N THR A 180 9.74 10.29 20.65
CA THR A 180 10.47 11.33 19.92
C THR A 180 11.73 10.73 19.31
N SER A 181 11.87 10.84 17.99
CA SER A 181 13.09 10.45 17.27
C SER A 181 14.25 11.43 17.52
N THR A 182 15.46 11.05 17.14
CA THR A 182 16.68 11.88 17.23
C THR A 182 16.58 13.21 16.48
N SER A 183 15.68 13.30 15.49
CA SER A 183 15.36 14.52 14.74
C SER A 183 14.29 15.40 15.40
N ASN A 184 13.90 15.12 16.65
CA ASN A 184 12.79 15.77 17.37
C ASN A 184 11.42 15.64 16.68
N VAL A 185 11.24 14.58 15.89
CA VAL A 185 9.99 14.23 15.22
C VAL A 185 9.37 13.03 15.90
N ALA A 186 8.09 13.12 16.28
CA ALA A 186 7.35 12.01 16.87
C ALA A 186 7.11 10.88 15.86
N ALA A 187 7.43 9.66 16.24
CA ALA A 187 7.18 8.44 15.47
C ALA A 187 6.80 7.28 16.40
N TRP A 188 6.06 6.32 15.86
CA TRP A 188 5.78 5.07 16.58
C TRP A 188 7.06 4.25 16.70
N ASP A 189 7.30 3.69 17.89
CA ASP A 189 8.46 2.84 18.18
C ASP A 189 8.48 1.55 17.35
N PHE A 190 7.31 1.03 16.97
CA PHE A 190 7.14 -0.15 16.12
C PHE A 190 6.16 0.10 14.98
N PRO A 191 6.27 -0.66 13.86
CA PRO A 191 5.26 -0.63 12.80
C PRO A 191 3.92 -1.24 13.27
N VAL A 192 2.86 -0.96 12.52
CA VAL A 192 1.54 -1.56 12.74
C VAL A 192 1.63 -3.08 12.57
N PRO A 193 1.12 -3.89 13.53
CA PRO A 193 1.14 -5.34 13.43
C PRO A 193 0.15 -5.86 12.38
N ILE A 194 0.26 -7.14 12.03
CA ILE A 194 -0.61 -7.80 11.06
C ILE A 194 -1.46 -8.86 11.78
N CYS A 195 -2.74 -8.99 11.43
CA CYS A 195 -3.58 -10.08 11.92
C CYS A 195 -3.63 -11.19 10.87
N ARG A 196 -3.03 -12.35 11.18
CA ARG A 196 -3.01 -13.53 10.31
C ARG A 196 -4.06 -14.53 10.76
N ALA A 197 -4.67 -15.27 9.84
CA ALA A 197 -5.63 -16.30 10.24
C ALA A 197 -4.88 -17.45 10.93
N GLU A 198 -5.47 -17.98 12.00
CA GLU A 198 -4.86 -19.00 12.86
C GLU A 198 -4.59 -20.33 12.12
N ASP A 199 -5.28 -20.55 11.00
CA ASP A 199 -5.19 -21.75 10.13
C ASP A 199 -4.40 -21.50 8.82
N THR A 200 -3.64 -20.41 8.70
CA THR A 200 -2.82 -20.10 7.51
C THR A 200 -1.33 -20.27 7.78
N CYS A 201 -0.58 -20.74 6.78
CA CYS A 201 0.88 -20.85 6.82
C CYS A 201 1.56 -19.46 6.76
N GLY A 202 2.74 -19.33 7.36
CA GLY A 202 3.53 -18.08 7.38
C GLY A 202 3.58 -17.38 8.75
N GLY A 203 4.40 -16.32 8.86
CA GLY A 203 4.56 -15.52 10.09
C GLY A 203 5.98 -15.03 10.36
N THR A 204 6.15 -14.18 11.38
CA THR A 204 7.48 -13.65 11.77
C THR A 204 8.09 -14.44 12.93
N PHE A 205 9.31 -14.94 12.75
CA PHE A 205 10.07 -15.66 13.77
C PHE A 205 11.20 -14.79 14.34
N ARG A 206 11.21 -14.61 15.67
CA ARG A 206 12.17 -13.76 16.41
C ARG A 206 12.94 -14.48 17.52
N SER A 207 12.83 -15.81 17.59
CA SER A 207 13.52 -16.61 18.61
C SER A 207 14.94 -16.94 18.18
N SER A 208 15.85 -17.16 19.14
CA SER A 208 17.25 -17.54 18.89
C SER A 208 17.40 -18.91 18.22
N SER A 209 16.37 -19.75 18.28
CA SER A 209 16.24 -21.01 17.54
C SER A 209 14.78 -21.46 17.46
N GLY A 210 14.47 -22.32 16.49
CA GLY A 210 13.13 -22.89 16.31
C GLY A 210 13.02 -23.76 15.07
N VAL A 211 11.83 -24.31 14.85
CA VAL A 211 11.47 -25.12 13.68
C VAL A 211 10.31 -24.44 12.96
N ILE A 212 10.45 -24.24 11.65
CA ILE A 212 9.38 -23.78 10.76
C ILE A 212 8.94 -24.97 9.93
N SER A 213 7.63 -25.17 9.80
CA SER A 213 7.06 -26.23 8.98
C SER A 213 5.89 -25.71 8.15
N SER A 214 5.65 -26.31 7.00
CA SER A 214 4.41 -26.13 6.24
C SER A 214 3.20 -26.51 7.10
N SER A 215 2.03 -25.92 6.80
CA SER A 215 0.78 -26.29 7.46
C SER A 215 0.50 -27.78 7.23
N ASP A 216 0.17 -28.49 8.31
CA ASP A 216 -0.12 -29.93 8.29
C ASP A 216 1.05 -30.83 7.81
N PHE A 217 2.33 -30.50 8.09
CA PHE A 217 3.57 -31.27 7.73
C PHE A 217 3.55 -32.82 7.86
N LYS A 218 2.60 -33.42 8.58
CA LYS A 218 2.41 -34.88 8.68
C LYS A 218 1.44 -35.48 7.66
N ASN A 219 0.71 -34.66 6.91
CA ASN A 219 -0.22 -35.01 5.84
C ASN A 219 0.16 -34.23 4.56
N ASP A 220 -0.44 -34.56 3.41
CA ASP A 220 -0.31 -33.73 2.21
C ASP A 220 -0.65 -32.28 2.57
N TYR A 221 0.28 -31.35 2.31
CA TYR A 221 0.03 -29.94 2.53
C TYR A 221 -1.21 -29.56 1.73
N LYS A 222 -2.22 -29.03 2.41
CA LYS A 222 -3.41 -28.50 1.71
C LYS A 222 -2.93 -27.42 0.74
N ASN A 223 -3.66 -27.21 -0.36
CA ASN A 223 -3.48 -26.07 -1.29
C ASN A 223 -3.70 -24.72 -0.58
N SER A 224 -2.91 -24.43 0.45
CA SER A 224 -2.80 -23.15 1.11
C SER A 224 -1.89 -22.32 0.22
N GLY A 225 -2.39 -21.18 -0.24
CA GLY A 225 -1.66 -20.26 -1.11
C GLY A 225 -0.34 -19.77 -0.52
N GLU A 226 0.28 -18.83 -1.21
CA GLU A 226 1.60 -18.27 -0.93
C GLU A 226 1.90 -18.06 0.58
N CYS A 227 2.78 -18.91 1.12
CA CYS A 227 3.19 -18.88 2.52
C CYS A 227 4.47 -18.05 2.66
N THR A 228 4.46 -17.00 3.48
CA THR A 228 5.67 -16.20 3.74
C THR A 228 6.08 -16.27 5.21
N TRP A 229 7.32 -16.71 5.47
CA TRP A 229 7.94 -16.66 6.78
C TRP A 229 9.06 -15.62 6.82
N THR A 230 9.08 -14.77 7.84
CA THR A 230 10.10 -13.74 8.03
C THR A 230 10.90 -14.03 9.29
N ILE A 231 12.19 -14.34 9.16
CA ILE A 231 13.06 -14.59 10.32
C ILE A 231 13.84 -13.31 10.61
N VAL A 232 13.73 -12.80 11.82
CA VAL A 232 14.39 -11.56 12.25
C VAL A 232 15.36 -11.89 13.39
N ALA A 233 16.64 -11.60 13.17
CA ALA A 233 17.70 -11.70 14.16
C ALA A 233 18.13 -10.30 14.64
N ASP A 234 18.73 -10.23 15.83
CA ASP A 234 19.25 -8.97 16.36
C ASP A 234 20.47 -8.48 15.54
N PRO A 235 20.75 -7.15 15.52
CA PRO A 235 21.87 -6.63 14.74
C PRO A 235 23.21 -7.25 15.13
N GLY A 236 23.86 -7.93 14.17
CA GLY A 236 25.14 -8.61 14.36
C GLY A 236 25.03 -10.14 14.44
N ASP A 237 23.81 -10.68 14.56
CA ASP A 237 23.56 -12.12 14.54
C ASP A 237 23.41 -12.63 13.10
N THR A 238 23.76 -13.90 12.90
CA THR A 238 23.59 -14.60 11.63
C THR A 238 22.51 -15.66 11.74
N ILE A 239 21.64 -15.73 10.72
CA ILE A 239 20.58 -16.74 10.64
C ILE A 239 21.15 -17.97 9.91
N SER A 240 21.03 -19.14 10.53
CA SER A 240 21.37 -20.43 9.90
C SER A 240 20.10 -21.25 9.70
N LEU A 241 19.87 -21.68 8.45
CA LEU A 241 18.75 -22.53 8.07
C LEU A 241 19.25 -23.95 7.80
N VAL A 242 18.55 -24.94 8.36
CA VAL A 242 18.81 -26.36 8.14
C VAL A 242 17.50 -27.01 7.73
N PHE A 243 17.45 -27.52 6.49
CA PHE A 243 16.33 -28.33 6.03
C PHE A 243 16.47 -29.75 6.56
N THR A 244 15.54 -30.16 7.42
CA THR A 244 15.54 -31.49 8.03
C THR A 244 14.69 -32.49 7.26
N ASP A 245 13.68 -32.01 6.53
CA ASP A 245 12.79 -32.79 5.68
C ASP A 245 12.26 -31.88 4.56
N PHE A 246 12.20 -32.38 3.33
CA PHE A 246 11.83 -31.57 2.15
C PHE A 246 11.16 -32.43 1.07
N GLN A 247 9.88 -32.15 0.79
CA GLN A 247 9.07 -32.77 -0.26
C GLN A 247 8.13 -31.72 -0.85
N MET A 248 8.06 -31.63 -2.19
CA MET A 248 7.28 -30.62 -2.91
C MET A 248 6.92 -31.11 -4.31
N ASP A 249 5.78 -30.66 -4.87
CA ASP A 249 5.44 -30.94 -6.27
C ASP A 249 6.33 -30.13 -7.24
N ASN A 250 7.03 -30.85 -8.09
CA ASN A 250 8.08 -30.32 -8.98
C ASN A 250 7.56 -29.42 -10.12
N LYS A 251 6.24 -29.28 -10.29
CA LYS A 251 5.62 -28.54 -11.41
C LYS A 251 4.82 -27.32 -10.97
N PHE A 252 4.37 -27.26 -9.73
CA PHE A 252 3.42 -26.25 -9.29
C PHE A 252 3.85 -25.47 -8.05
N ASP A 253 4.74 -26.04 -7.23
CA ASP A 253 5.15 -25.45 -5.97
C ASP A 253 6.64 -25.11 -5.98
N TYR A 254 7.03 -24.06 -5.25
CA TYR A 254 8.43 -23.67 -5.06
C TYR A 254 8.65 -23.11 -3.65
N LEU A 255 9.86 -23.28 -3.12
CA LEU A 255 10.31 -22.59 -1.90
C LEU A 255 11.42 -21.60 -2.28
N GLU A 256 11.16 -20.32 -2.02
CA GLU A 256 12.13 -19.25 -2.21
C GLU A 256 12.67 -18.76 -0.86
N VAL A 257 13.99 -18.62 -0.76
CA VAL A 257 14.67 -18.02 0.39
C VAL A 257 15.37 -16.74 -0.07
N GLU A 258 14.75 -15.60 0.25
CA GLU A 258 15.32 -14.28 0.02
C GLU A 258 16.23 -13.85 1.19
N GLY A 259 17.30 -13.10 0.89
CA GLY A 259 18.23 -12.56 1.90
C GLY A 259 19.52 -13.37 2.14
N SER A 260 19.72 -14.47 1.40
CA SER A 260 21.04 -15.10 1.25
C SER A 260 21.72 -14.57 -0.03
N GLU A 261 23.04 -14.33 0.01
CA GLU A 261 23.83 -14.10 -1.21
C GLU A 261 24.61 -15.38 -1.59
N PRO A 262 24.36 -15.98 -2.77
CA PRO A 262 23.28 -15.71 -3.72
C PRO A 262 21.91 -16.24 -3.24
N PRO A 263 20.79 -15.70 -3.77
CA PRO A 263 19.46 -16.25 -3.50
C PRO A 263 19.41 -17.71 -3.96
N SER A 264 18.86 -18.58 -3.11
CA SER A 264 18.79 -20.02 -3.37
C SER A 264 17.34 -20.43 -3.56
N ILE A 265 17.04 -20.98 -4.74
CA ILE A 265 15.74 -21.55 -5.09
C ILE A 265 15.87 -23.07 -5.03
N TRP A 266 14.97 -23.73 -4.31
CA TRP A 266 14.98 -25.18 -4.08
C TRP A 266 13.69 -25.85 -4.53
#